data_AF-A0A8T6S664-F1
#
_entry.id   AF-A0A8T6S664-F1
#
_cell.length_a   1.000
_cell.length_b   1.000
_cell.length_c   1.000
_cell.angle_alpha   90.00
_cell.angle_beta   90.00
_cell.angle_gamma   90.00
#
_symmetry.space_group_name_H-M   'P 1'
#
loop_
_entity.id
_entity.type
_entity.pdbx_description
1 polymer ?
#
loop_
_entity_poly.entity_id
_entity_poly.type
_entity_poly.pdbx_seq_one_letter_code
_entity_poly.pdbx_strand_id
1 'polypeptide(L)'
;MGLTPTQYKLQTETDYFKKYFQKFRYPAFSYTYMGYNHLDPKFQDRRVRRALAHAVNKDDIIKGVLLGYGTPCTGPFPPESWAYNPAVPEPEYNPEKAKALLEKAGWETGPDGMLQKDGKPFQFTVITNQG
;
A
#
# COMPACT_ATOMS: atom_id res chain seq x y z
N MET A 1 16.77 2.05 -15.74
CA MET A 1 16.21 3.39 -15.44
C MET A 1 14.77 3.37 -15.97
N GLY A 2 13.77 3.49 -15.10
CA GLY A 2 12.35 3.40 -15.47
C GLY A 2 11.69 4.77 -15.53
N LEU A 3 10.64 4.92 -16.35
CA LEU A 3 9.81 6.12 -16.36
C LEU A 3 8.84 6.11 -15.18
N THR A 4 8.61 7.26 -14.56
CA THR A 4 7.50 7.41 -13.60
C THR A 4 6.15 7.29 -14.34
N PRO A 5 5.04 6.98 -13.65
CA PRO A 5 3.72 6.95 -14.29
C PRO A 5 3.37 8.23 -15.05
N THR A 6 3.72 9.39 -14.51
CA THR A 6 3.51 10.70 -15.15
C THR A 6 4.35 10.85 -16.40
N GLN A 7 5.64 10.50 -16.35
CA GLN A 7 6.51 10.53 -17.53
C GLN A 7 5.98 9.58 -18.61
N TYR A 8 5.66 8.34 -18.25
CA TYR A 8 5.14 7.35 -19.18
C TYR A 8 3.83 7.79 -19.83
N LYS A 9 2.89 8.36 -19.05
CA LYS A 9 1.56 8.70 -19.57
C LYS A 9 1.52 10.03 -20.33
N LEU A 10 2.23 11.04 -19.85
CA LEU A 10 2.05 12.42 -20.31
C LEU A 10 3.24 12.96 -21.11
N GLN A 11 4.46 12.48 -20.85
CA GLN A 11 5.68 13.10 -21.41
C GLN A 11 6.29 12.33 -22.58
N THR A 12 5.76 11.14 -22.89
CA THR A 12 6.25 10.30 -24.01
C THR A 12 5.26 10.22 -25.18
N GLU A 13 4.29 11.14 -25.23
CA GLU A 13 3.24 11.16 -26.25
C GLU A 13 3.53 12.09 -27.44
N THR A 14 4.67 12.78 -27.44
CA THR A 14 5.07 13.69 -28.52
C THR A 14 5.45 12.93 -29.80
N ASP A 15 5.28 13.59 -30.95
CA ASP A 15 5.64 13.00 -32.26
C ASP A 15 7.14 12.65 -32.32
N TYR A 16 7.99 13.50 -31.73
CA TYR A 16 9.42 13.22 -31.61
C TYR A 16 9.66 11.92 -30.83
N PHE A 17 9.02 11.75 -29.66
CA PHE A 17 9.22 10.55 -28.86
C PHE A 17 8.76 9.31 -29.63
N LYS A 18 7.56 9.35 -30.22
CA LYS A 18 6.99 8.23 -30.98
C LYS A 18 7.81 7.86 -32.22
N LYS A 19 8.52 8.82 -32.82
CA LYS A 19 9.38 8.58 -33.98
C LYS A 19 10.70 7.90 -33.61
N TYR A 20 11.30 8.26 -32.47
CA TYR A 20 12.67 7.86 -32.15
C TYR A 20 12.78 6.85 -31.00
N PHE A 21 11.70 6.62 -30.24
CA PHE A 21 11.73 5.78 -29.04
C PHE A 21 10.52 4.85 -28.98
N GLN A 22 10.71 3.73 -28.29
CA GLN A 22 9.65 2.84 -27.87
C GLN A 22 9.65 2.73 -26.36
N LYS A 23 8.46 2.52 -25.78
CA LYS A 23 8.29 2.29 -24.36
C LYS A 23 7.60 0.94 -24.14
N PHE A 24 8.04 0.24 -23.10
CA PHE A 24 7.52 -1.07 -22.72
C PHE A 24 7.02 -1.02 -21.28
N ARG A 25 6.01 -1.83 -20.96
CA ARG A 25 5.45 -1.96 -19.62
C ARG A 25 5.44 -3.42 -19.20
N TYR A 26 6.05 -3.70 -18.06
CA TYR A 26 6.10 -5.00 -17.41
C TYR A 26 6.22 -4.80 -15.89
N PRO A 27 5.78 -5.75 -15.05
CA PRO A 27 5.99 -5.65 -13.61
C PRO A 27 7.48 -5.53 -13.26
N ALA A 28 7.79 -4.57 -12.39
CA ALA A 28 9.15 -4.40 -11.90
C ALA A 28 9.47 -5.43 -10.81
N PHE A 29 10.74 -5.80 -10.67
CA PHE A 29 11.26 -6.54 -9.50
C PHE A 29 11.40 -5.64 -8.26
N SER A 30 10.39 -4.80 -8.02
CA SER A 30 10.33 -3.85 -6.92
C SER A 30 8.87 -3.60 -6.54
N TYR A 31 8.59 -3.41 -5.25
CA TYR A 31 7.27 -3.09 -4.74
C TYR A 31 7.36 -2.04 -3.64
N THR A 32 6.27 -1.29 -3.46
CA THR A 32 6.12 -0.37 -2.34
C THR A 32 5.33 -1.06 -1.23
N TYR A 33 5.78 -0.93 0.01
CA TYR A 33 5.12 -1.52 1.17
C TYR A 33 5.21 -0.58 2.38
N MET A 34 4.32 -0.78 3.34
CA MET A 34 4.42 -0.20 4.67
C MET A 34 5.09 -1.21 5.60
N GLY A 35 6.32 -0.92 6.03
CA GLY A 35 7.01 -1.71 7.04
C GLY A 35 6.53 -1.34 8.44
N TYR A 36 6.26 -2.34 9.28
CA TYR A 36 5.86 -2.12 10.67
C TYR A 36 7.04 -2.30 11.61
N ASN A 37 7.33 -1.30 12.45
CA ASN A 37 8.34 -1.42 13.49
C ASN A 37 7.79 -2.20 14.70
N HIS A 38 8.21 -3.45 14.87
CA HIS A 38 7.73 -4.30 15.97
C HIS A 38 8.28 -3.92 17.36
N LEU A 39 9.21 -2.96 17.45
CA LEU A 39 9.59 -2.36 18.73
C LEU A 39 8.47 -1.48 19.30
N ASP A 40 7.57 -0.99 18.45
CA ASP A 40 6.35 -0.32 18.90
C ASP A 40 5.32 -1.38 19.33
N PRO A 41 4.85 -1.36 20.59
CA PRO A 41 3.87 -2.33 21.10
C PRO A 41 2.59 -2.41 20.26
N LYS A 42 2.17 -1.30 19.62
CA LYS A 42 0.96 -1.28 18.78
C LYS A 42 1.07 -2.26 17.61
N PHE A 43 2.25 -2.37 17.02
CA PHE A 43 2.48 -3.20 15.85
C PHE A 43 2.87 -4.64 16.19
N GLN A 44 3.05 -4.99 17.47
CA GLN A 44 3.25 -6.38 17.87
C GLN A 44 1.97 -7.20 17.69
N ASP A 45 0.80 -6.60 17.92
CA ASP A 45 -0.48 -7.25 17.70
C ASP A 45 -0.77 -7.42 16.19
N ARG A 46 -0.87 -8.67 15.75
CA ARG A 46 -1.19 -9.00 14.35
C ARG A 46 -2.54 -8.43 13.89
N ARG A 47 -3.49 -8.24 14.80
CA ARG A 47 -4.82 -7.68 14.50
C ARG A 47 -4.70 -6.24 14.06
N VAL A 48 -3.82 -5.46 14.71
CA VAL A 48 -3.53 -4.08 14.33
C VAL A 48 -2.92 -4.02 12.93
N ARG A 49 -1.91 -4.85 12.64
CA ARG A 49 -1.31 -4.89 11.29
C ARG A 49 -2.32 -5.30 10.21
N ARG A 50 -3.19 -6.28 10.49
CA ARG A 50 -4.27 -6.70 9.58
C ARG A 50 -5.34 -5.61 9.40
N ALA A 51 -5.67 -4.87 10.45
CA ALA A 51 -6.61 -3.76 10.37
C ALA A 51 -6.08 -2.68 9.43
N LEU A 52 -4.80 -2.30 9.59
CA LEU A 52 -4.17 -1.31 8.72
C LEU A 52 -4.11 -1.78 7.26
N ALA A 53 -3.88 -3.07 7.01
CA ALA A 53 -3.94 -3.62 5.65
C ALA A 53 -5.34 -3.49 5.02
N HIS A 54 -6.41 -3.67 5.78
CA HIS A 54 -7.79 -3.48 5.32
C HIS A 54 -8.21 -2.00 5.22
N ALA A 55 -7.53 -1.09 5.93
CA ALA A 55 -7.82 0.34 5.92
C ALA A 55 -7.24 1.08 4.70
N VAL A 56 -6.34 0.45 3.94
CA VAL A 56 -5.68 1.07 2.79
C VAL A 56 -6.37 0.67 1.48
N ASN A 57 -6.92 1.64 0.76
CA ASN A 57 -7.49 1.41 -0.57
C ASN A 57 -6.38 1.40 -1.63
N LYS A 58 -5.88 0.21 -1.96
CA LYS A 58 -4.83 0.05 -2.98
C LYS A 58 -5.31 0.43 -4.38
N ASP A 59 -6.57 0.16 -4.71
CA ASP A 59 -7.12 0.44 -6.04
C ASP A 59 -7.15 1.94 -6.33
N ASP A 60 -7.57 2.75 -5.35
CA ASP A 60 -7.58 4.21 -5.49
C ASP A 60 -6.16 4.77 -5.58
N ILE A 61 -5.21 4.22 -4.83
CA ILE A 61 -3.78 4.59 -4.95
C ILE A 61 -3.27 4.26 -6.36
N ILE A 62 -3.56 3.06 -6.86
CA ILE A 62 -3.12 2.63 -8.19
C ILE A 62 -3.72 3.53 -9.28
N LYS A 63 -5.01 3.84 -9.20
CA LYS A 63 -5.71 4.67 -10.20
C LYS A 63 -5.30 6.13 -10.11
N GLY A 64 -5.34 6.71 -8.91
CA GLY A 64 -5.15 8.14 -8.68
C GLY A 64 -3.69 8.55 -8.66
N VAL A 65 -2.86 7.87 -7.86
CA VAL A 65 -1.44 8.24 -7.67
C VAL A 65 -0.57 7.62 -8.75
N LEU A 66 -0.76 6.34 -9.05
CA LEU A 66 0.06 5.61 -10.04
C LEU A 66 -0.53 5.65 -11.45
N LEU A 67 -1.60 6.41 -11.69
CA LEU A 67 -2.23 6.60 -13.01
C LEU A 67 -2.60 5.29 -13.75
N GLY A 68 -2.83 4.21 -13.00
CA GLY A 68 -3.13 2.86 -13.52
C GLY A 68 -1.90 2.03 -13.89
N TYR A 69 -0.69 2.46 -13.52
CA TYR A 69 0.57 1.74 -13.81
C TYR A 69 1.08 0.88 -12.65
N GLY A 70 0.36 0.84 -11.53
CA GLY A 70 0.61 -0.11 -10.45
C GLY A 70 -0.09 -1.44 -10.68
N THR A 71 0.46 -2.51 -10.11
CA THR A 71 -0.19 -3.83 -10.02
C THR A 71 -0.35 -4.19 -8.53
N PRO A 72 -1.51 -4.71 -8.10
CA PRO A 72 -1.69 -5.19 -6.73
C PRO A 72 -0.62 -6.22 -6.36
N CYS A 73 -0.16 -6.13 -5.11
CA CYS A 73 0.95 -6.93 -4.62
C CYS A 73 0.50 -7.72 -3.37
N THR A 74 0.66 -9.04 -3.42
CA THR A 74 0.31 -9.97 -2.33
C THR A 74 1.53 -10.51 -1.58
N GLY A 75 2.75 -10.24 -2.08
CA GLY A 75 3.99 -10.73 -1.50
C GLY A 75 5.22 -10.12 -2.17
N PRO A 76 6.44 -10.52 -1.76
CA PRO A 76 7.67 -9.86 -2.22
C PRO A 76 8.07 -10.22 -3.65
N PHE A 77 7.37 -11.16 -4.29
CA PHE A 77 7.70 -11.67 -5.62
C PHE A 77 6.67 -11.23 -6.66
N PRO A 78 7.10 -10.79 -7.85
CA PRO A 78 6.17 -10.47 -8.94
C PRO A 78 5.54 -11.75 -9.50
N PRO A 79 4.34 -11.68 -10.12
CA PRO A 79 3.63 -12.84 -10.65
C PRO A 79 4.42 -13.72 -11.62
N GLU A 80 5.36 -13.13 -12.36
CA GLU A 80 6.23 -13.82 -13.32
C GLU A 80 7.34 -14.63 -12.66
N SER A 81 7.59 -14.45 -11.36
CA SER A 81 8.62 -15.16 -10.62
C SER A 81 8.19 -16.59 -10.30
N TRP A 82 9.11 -17.55 -10.44
CA TRP A 82 8.91 -18.94 -10.00
C TRP A 82 8.58 -19.07 -8.50
N ALA A 83 8.98 -18.07 -7.70
CA ALA A 83 8.74 -18.02 -6.26
C ALA A 83 7.41 -17.35 -5.89
N TYR A 84 6.63 -16.87 -6.86
CA TYR A 84 5.33 -16.28 -6.61
C TYR A 84 4.32 -17.33 -6.17
N ASN A 85 3.59 -17.03 -5.10
CA ASN A 85 2.52 -17.88 -4.62
C ASN A 85 1.15 -17.20 -4.88
N PRO A 86 0.39 -17.63 -5.90
CA PRO A 86 -0.91 -17.06 -6.22
C PRO A 86 -1.99 -17.38 -5.17
N ALA A 87 -1.74 -18.33 -4.27
CA ALA A 87 -2.70 -18.71 -3.23
C ALA A 87 -2.69 -17.76 -2.01
N VAL A 88 -1.78 -16.78 -1.95
CA VAL A 88 -1.74 -15.80 -0.86
C VAL A 88 -2.92 -14.83 -1.01
N PRO A 89 -3.88 -14.80 -0.06
CA PRO A 89 -5.04 -13.95 -0.18
C PRO A 89 -4.65 -12.48 0.00
N GLU A 90 -5.17 -11.63 -0.88
CA GLU A 90 -5.03 -10.19 -0.75
C GLU A 90 -5.99 -9.65 0.31
N PRO A 91 -5.53 -8.80 1.26
CA PRO A 91 -6.44 -8.04 2.11
C PRO A 91 -7.25 -7.07 1.25
N GLU A 92 -8.56 -7.28 1.16
CA GLU A 92 -9.50 -6.35 0.55
C GLU A 92 -9.53 -5.01 1.29
N TYR A 93 -9.83 -3.92 0.59
CA TYR A 93 -10.14 -2.64 1.24
C TYR A 93 -11.50 -2.76 1.94
N ASN A 94 -11.49 -2.72 3.28
CA ASN A 94 -12.67 -2.89 4.11
C ASN A 94 -12.49 -2.14 5.45
N PRO A 95 -12.85 -0.84 5.50
CA PRO A 95 -12.71 -0.02 6.70
C PRO A 95 -13.49 -0.57 7.91
N GLU A 96 -14.64 -1.19 7.70
CA GLU A 96 -15.45 -1.75 8.79
C GLU A 96 -14.76 -2.97 9.42
N LYS A 97 -14.16 -3.84 8.59
CA LYS A 97 -13.32 -4.94 9.09
C LYS A 97 -12.07 -4.44 9.80
N ALA A 98 -11.49 -3.33 9.34
CA ALA A 98 -10.36 -2.70 10.03
C ALA A 98 -10.75 -2.21 11.44
N LYS A 99 -11.86 -1.48 11.57
CA LYS A 99 -12.41 -1.04 12.87
C LYS A 99 -12.68 -2.23 13.80
N ALA A 100 -13.37 -3.27 13.31
CA ALA A 100 -13.67 -4.45 14.11
C ALA A 100 -12.41 -5.21 14.59
N LEU A 101 -11.32 -5.18 13.82
CA LEU A 101 -10.04 -5.77 14.24
C LEU A 101 -9.33 -4.92 15.31
N LEU A 102 -9.43 -3.59 15.22
CA LEU A 102 -8.88 -2.66 16.20
C LEU A 102 -9.65 -2.74 17.53
N GLU A 103 -10.98 -2.80 17.48
CA GLU A 103 -11.84 -3.06 18.66
C GLU A 103 -11.47 -4.36 19.35
N LYS A 104 -11.31 -5.46 18.58
CA LYS A 104 -10.84 -6.74 19.13
C LYS A 104 -9.43 -6.68 19.72
N ALA A 105 -8.61 -5.71 19.33
CA ALA A 105 -7.29 -5.46 19.91
C ALA A 105 -7.33 -4.51 21.14
N GLY A 106 -8.52 -4.06 21.53
CA GLY A 106 -8.77 -3.18 22.68
C GLY A 106 -8.65 -1.70 22.36
N TRP A 107 -8.75 -1.31 21.09
CA TRP A 107 -8.85 0.10 20.69
C TRP A 107 -10.32 0.50 20.60
N GLU A 108 -10.67 1.59 21.26
CA GLU A 108 -12.04 2.11 21.30
C GLU A 108 -12.06 3.54 20.76
N THR A 109 -13.21 3.98 20.25
CA THR A 109 -13.39 5.39 19.84
C THR A 109 -13.49 6.27 21.08
N GLY A 110 -12.54 7.18 21.24
CA GLY A 110 -12.51 8.17 22.30
C GLY A 110 -13.52 9.31 22.09
N PRO A 111 -13.68 10.21 23.08
CA PRO A 111 -14.62 11.33 23.01
C PRO A 111 -14.36 12.33 21.87
N ASP A 112 -13.13 12.37 21.37
CA ASP A 112 -12.67 13.19 20.25
C ASP A 112 -12.85 12.51 18.88
N GLY A 113 -13.41 11.30 18.86
CA GLY A 113 -13.59 10.49 17.66
C GLY A 113 -12.33 9.73 17.23
N MET A 114 -11.21 9.87 17.95
CA MET A 114 -9.97 9.16 17.67
C MET A 114 -9.92 7.84 18.42
N LEU A 115 -9.28 6.82 17.83
CA LEU A 115 -9.07 5.57 18.54
C LEU A 115 -8.11 5.76 19.72
N GLN A 116 -8.41 5.14 20.85
CA GLN A 116 -7.59 5.16 22.05
C GLN A 116 -7.54 3.78 22.74
N LYS A 117 -6.52 3.57 23.56
CA LYS A 117 -6.39 2.41 24.46
C LYS A 117 -5.62 2.83 25.70
N ASP A 118 -6.15 2.53 26.88
CA ASP A 118 -5.53 2.90 28.17
C ASP A 118 -5.21 4.41 28.26
N GLY A 119 -6.10 5.26 27.73
CA GLY A 119 -5.94 6.72 27.68
C GLY A 119 -4.89 7.22 26.67
N LYS A 120 -4.31 6.35 25.84
CA LYS A 120 -3.32 6.72 24.81
C LYS A 120 -3.96 6.68 23.41
N PRO A 121 -3.79 7.73 22.58
CA PRO A 121 -4.34 7.75 21.23
C PRO A 121 -3.62 6.75 20.31
N PHE A 122 -4.35 6.21 19.34
CA PHE A 122 -3.83 5.37 18.27
C PHE A 122 -3.11 6.25 17.24
N GLN A 123 -1.86 6.59 17.54
CA GLN A 123 -1.05 7.47 16.72
C GLN A 123 0.33 6.87 16.46
N PHE A 124 0.83 7.03 15.24
CA PHE A 124 2.19 6.65 14.84
C PHE A 124 2.65 7.48 13.64
N THR A 125 3.96 7.51 13.41
CA THR A 125 4.58 8.23 12.30
C THR A 125 4.85 7.30 11.13
N VAL A 126 4.46 7.71 9.93
CA VAL A 126 4.86 7.05 8.68
C VAL A 126 6.08 7.78 8.12
N ILE A 127 7.22 7.08 8.07
CA ILE A 127 8.45 7.60 7.46
C ILE A 127 8.47 7.13 6.01
N THR A 128 8.72 8.06 5.09
CA THR A 128 8.89 7.75 3.67
C THR A 128 10.28 8.20 3.23
N ASN A 129 10.80 7.57 2.18
CA ASN A 129 12.06 7.95 1.54
C ASN A 129 11.86 9.00 0.43
N GLN A 130 10.65 9.54 0.29
CA GLN A 130 10.25 10.45 -0.77
C GLN A 130 9.81 11.76 -0.10
N GLY A 131 10.72 12.73 -0.08
CA GLY A 131 10.52 14.11 0.36
C GLY A 131 11.35 15.03 -0.51
#